data_AF-A0A8X6HCA5-F1
#
_entry.id   AF-A0A8X6HCA5-F1
#
_cell.length_a   1.000
_cell.length_b   1.000
_cell.length_c   1.000
_cell.angle_alpha   90.00
_cell.angle_beta   90.00
_cell.angle_gamma   90.00
#
_symmetry.space_group_name_H-M   'P 1'
#
loop_
_entity.id
_entity.type
_entity.pdbx_description
1 polymer ?
#
loop_
_entity_poly.entity_id
_entity_poly.type
_entity_poly.pdbx_seq_one_letter_code
_entity_poly.pdbx_strand_id
1 'polypeptide(L)'
;MSNAPFLAIRTLQQLAQDEKTRFPLASEALVNDTYMDDIVSGAPDIETARRLQSELQDALQSCGMVLHKWSSNSPELLNSS
;
A
#
# COMPACT_ATOMS: atom_id res chain seq x y z
N MET A 1 -23.49 -9.77 -10.39
CA MET A 1 -23.33 -8.84 -9.26
C MET A 1 -21.86 -8.83 -8.87
N SER A 2 -21.07 -7.94 -9.43
CA SER A 2 -19.62 -7.91 -9.19
C SER A 2 -19.20 -6.49 -8.86
N ASN A 3 -19.48 -6.07 -7.62
CA ASN A 3 -18.89 -4.89 -7.00
C ASN A 3 -17.57 -5.26 -6.30
N ALA A 4 -16.79 -6.15 -6.91
CA ALA A 4 -15.49 -6.59 -6.40
C ALA A 4 -14.52 -5.41 -6.14
N PRO A 5 -14.35 -4.44 -7.07
CA PRO A 5 -13.44 -3.32 -6.81
C PRO A 5 -13.96 -2.37 -5.73
N PHE A 6 -15.27 -2.14 -5.67
CA PHE A 6 -15.86 -1.27 -4.63
C PHE A 6 -15.68 -1.86 -3.22
N LEU A 7 -15.82 -3.17 -3.08
CA LEU A 7 -15.59 -3.85 -1.80
C LEU A 7 -14.10 -3.86 -1.43
N ALA A 8 -13.21 -4.12 -2.40
CA ALA A 8 -11.75 -4.10 -2.19
C ALA A 8 -11.25 -2.73 -1.74
N ILE A 9 -11.66 -1.65 -2.41
CA ILE A 9 -11.32 -0.28 -2.03
C ILE A 9 -11.84 0.03 -0.63
N ARG A 10 -13.08 -0.34 -0.31
CA ARG A 10 -13.65 -0.09 1.02
C ARG A 10 -12.89 -0.84 2.12
N THR A 11 -12.45 -2.07 1.86
CA THR A 11 -11.62 -2.82 2.82
C THR A 11 -10.25 -2.19 3.01
N LEU A 12 -9.63 -1.68 1.95
CA LEU A 12 -8.35 -0.95 2.03
C LEU A 12 -8.50 0.36 2.81
N GLN A 13 -9.59 1.09 2.61
CA GLN A 13 -9.90 2.31 3.38
C GLN A 13 -10.12 2.03 4.87
N GLN A 14 -10.83 0.94 5.20
CA GLN A 14 -11.04 0.53 6.58
C GLN A 14 -9.70 0.13 7.23
N LEU A 15 -8.89 -0.68 6.54
CA LEU A 15 -7.55 -1.04 6.96
C LEU A 15 -6.68 0.20 7.22
N ALA A 16 -6.72 1.18 6.32
CA ALA A 16 -5.97 2.42 6.47
C ALA A 16 -6.38 3.18 7.74
N GLN A 17 -7.66 3.18 8.10
CA GLN A 17 -8.16 3.83 9.30
C GLN A 17 -7.79 3.07 10.58
N ASP A 18 -7.87 1.74 10.54
CA ASP A 18 -7.59 0.86 11.69
C ASP A 18 -6.09 0.84 12.02
N GLU A 19 -5.25 0.77 11.00
CA GLU A 19 -3.79 0.70 11.13
C GLU A 19 -3.10 2.07 11.06
N LYS A 20 -3.84 3.18 10.99
CA LYS A 20 -3.29 4.55 10.88
C LYS A 20 -2.25 4.89 11.94
N THR A 21 -2.41 4.33 13.14
CA THR A 21 -1.50 4.57 14.26
C THR A 21 -0.22 3.72 14.18
N ARG A 22 -0.29 2.57 13.52
CA ARG A 22 0.82 1.61 13.39
C ARG A 22 1.61 1.85 12.10
N PHE A 23 0.93 2.17 11.00
CA PHE A 23 1.51 2.35 9.67
C PHE A 23 1.03 3.66 9.04
N PRO A 24 1.46 4.82 9.56
CA PRO A 24 0.94 6.12 9.12
C PRO A 24 1.21 6.41 7.65
N LEU A 25 2.34 5.97 7.09
CA LEU A 25 2.68 6.21 5.67
C LEU A 25 1.84 5.31 4.75
N ALA A 26 1.71 4.03 5.12
CA ALA A 26 0.86 3.10 4.38
C ALA A 26 -0.61 3.54 4.39
N SER A 27 -1.12 4.01 5.54
CA SER A 27 -2.49 4.51 5.63
C SER A 27 -2.74 5.73 4.76
N GLU A 28 -1.78 6.65 4.66
CA GLU A 28 -1.89 7.81 3.76
C GLU A 28 -1.94 7.38 2.29
N ALA A 29 -1.06 6.46 1.89
CA ALA A 29 -1.06 5.89 0.53
C ALA A 29 -2.33 5.07 0.22
N LEU A 30 -2.83 4.29 1.19
CA LEU A 30 -4.06 3.52 1.01
C LEU A 30 -5.30 4.41 0.85
N VAL A 31 -5.31 5.60 1.46
CA VAL A 31 -6.42 6.54 1.34
C VAL A 31 -6.32 7.41 0.09
N ASN A 32 -5.13 7.94 -0.22
CA ASN A 32 -4.94 8.95 -1.26
C ASN A 32 -4.47 8.37 -2.61
N ASP A 33 -3.74 7.25 -2.57
CA ASP A 33 -2.99 6.72 -3.71
C ASP A 33 -3.51 5.37 -4.21
N THR A 34 -4.68 4.93 -3.73
CA THR A 34 -5.33 3.70 -4.19
C THR A 34 -6.27 3.97 -5.37
N TYR A 35 -5.99 3.34 -6.51
CA TYR A 35 -6.82 3.35 -7.69
C TYR A 35 -7.25 1.93 -8.05
N MET A 36 -8.51 1.60 -7.80
CA MET A 36 -9.04 0.23 -7.94
C MET A 36 -8.22 -0.79 -7.12
N ASP A 37 -7.52 -1.69 -7.81
CA ASP A 37 -6.71 -2.75 -7.20
C ASP A 37 -5.22 -2.39 -7.13
N ASP A 38 -4.82 -1.21 -7.64
CA ASP A 38 -3.44 -0.73 -7.68
C ASP A 38 -3.22 0.40 -6.67
N ILE A 39 -2.07 0.35 -5.97
CA ILE A 39 -1.61 1.42 -5.08
C ILE A 39 -0.44 2.11 -5.77
N VAL A 40 -0.62 3.37 -6.15
CA VAL A 40 0.36 4.16 -6.91
C VAL A 40 0.81 5.34 -6.08
N SER A 41 1.79 5.09 -5.20
CA SER A 41 2.33 6.11 -4.31
C SER A 41 3.75 6.53 -4.71
N GLY A 42 4.12 7.76 -4.32
CA GLY A 42 5.44 8.33 -4.55
C GLY A 42 6.02 8.89 -3.26
N ALA A 43 7.35 8.86 -3.14
CA ALA A 43 8.05 9.44 -2.00
C ALA A 43 9.22 10.31 -2.48
N PRO A 44 9.59 11.35 -1.70
CA PRO A 44 10.68 12.27 -2.06
C PRO A 44 12.08 11.62 -1.97
N ASP A 45 12.23 10.61 -1.11
CA ASP A 45 13.50 9.95 -0.82
C ASP A 45 13.38 8.43 -0.91
N ILE A 46 14.47 7.74 -1.26
CA ILE A 46 14.51 6.27 -1.38
C ILE A 46 14.27 5.60 -0.02
N GLU A 47 14.76 6.18 1.08
CA GLU A 47 14.55 5.65 2.43
C GLU A 47 13.08 5.71 2.82
N THR A 48 12.41 6.84 2.55
CA THR A 48 10.96 7.01 2.77
C THR A 48 10.17 6.05 1.89
N ALA A 49 10.56 5.85 0.64
CA ALA A 49 9.93 4.89 -0.26
C ALA A 49 10.07 3.44 0.22
N ARG A 50 11.26 3.03 0.72
CA ARG A 50 11.47 1.70 1.32
C ARG A 50 10.62 1.50 2.55
N ARG A 51 10.55 2.52 3.42
CA ARG A 51 9.72 2.47 4.61
C ARG A 51 8.24 2.34 4.25
N LEU A 52 7.77 3.13 3.28
CA LEU A 52 6.41 3.04 2.77
C LEU A 52 6.10 1.64 2.19
N GLN A 53 7.04 1.06 1.43
CA GLN A 53 6.90 -0.30 0.91
C GLN A 53 6.74 -1.34 2.03
N SER A 54 7.60 -1.28 3.06
CA SER A 54 7.53 -2.18 4.21
C SER A 54 6.23 -2.01 4.99
N GLU A 55 5.85 -0.76 5.27
CA GLU A 55 4.60 -0.46 5.99
C GLU A 55 3.37 -0.94 5.20
N LEU A 56 3.35 -0.78 3.86
CA LEU A 56 2.27 -1.28 3.00
C LEU A 56 2.21 -2.81 3.01
N GLN A 57 3.36 -3.48 2.94
CA GLN A 57 3.43 -4.94 2.99
C GLN A 57 2.87 -5.46 4.33
N ASP A 58 3.33 -4.90 5.45
CA ASP A 58 2.91 -5.30 6.79
C ASP A 58 1.42 -5.00 7.05
N ALA A 59 0.93 -3.84 6.59
CA ALA A 59 -0.49 -3.48 6.71
C ALA A 59 -1.39 -4.42 5.89
N LEU A 60 -1.03 -4.71 4.64
CA LEU A 60 -1.81 -5.65 3.82
C LEU A 60 -1.77 -7.06 4.42
N GLN A 61 -0.61 -7.49 4.91
CA GLN A 61 -0.46 -8.79 5.56
C GLN A 61 -1.29 -8.90 6.83
N SER A 62 -1.48 -7.82 7.60
CA SER A 62 -2.33 -7.83 8.80
C SER A 62 -3.81 -8.09 8.48
N CYS A 63 -4.27 -7.71 7.29
CA CYS A 63 -5.60 -8.04 6.77
C CYS A 63 -5.65 -9.29 5.88
N GLY A 64 -4.56 -10.06 5.79
CA GLY A 64 -4.49 -11.27 4.97
C GLY A 64 -4.41 -11.03 3.46
N MET A 65 -4.05 -9.81 3.05
CA MET A 65 -3.78 -9.45 1.65
C MET A 65 -2.28 -9.53 1.35
N VAL A 66 -1.93 -9.87 0.11
CA VAL A 66 -0.54 -10.00 -0.32
C VAL A 66 -0.30 -9.09 -1.51
N LEU A 67 0.71 -8.23 -1.40
CA LEU A 67 1.20 -7.39 -2.49
C LEU A 67 1.88 -8.29 -3.54
N HIS A 68 1.30 -8.40 -4.74
CA HIS A 68 1.77 -9.36 -5.74
C HIS A 68 2.89 -8.83 -6.64
N LYS A 69 2.88 -7.54 -6.98
CA LYS A 69 3.86 -6.92 -7.88
C LYS A 69 4.26 -5.54 -7.36
N TRP A 70 5.55 -5.24 -7.41
CA TRP A 70 6.09 -3.94 -7.09
C TRP A 70 6.84 -3.38 -8.31
N SER A 71 6.57 -2.11 -8.62
CA SER A 71 7.23 -1.38 -9.70
C SER A 71 7.70 -0.04 -9.14
N SER A 72 8.93 0.34 -9.42
CA SER A 72 9.50 1.62 -8.99
C SER A 72 10.40 2.20 -10.08
N ASN A 73 10.51 3.52 -10.10
CA ASN A 73 11.46 4.25 -10.93
C ASN A 73 12.90 4.15 -10.43
N SER A 74 13.10 3.76 -9.17
CA SER A 74 14.42 3.61 -8.56
C SER A 74 14.81 2.13 -8.49
N PRO A 75 15.95 1.72 -9.09
CA PRO A 75 16.39 0.33 -9.08
C PRO A 75 16.69 -0.19 -7.66
N GLU A 76 17.00 0.70 -6.72
CA GLU A 76 17.21 0.39 -5.30
C GLU A 76 15.95 -0.11 -4.57
N LEU A 77 14.76 0.14 -5.14
CA LEU A 77 13.46 -0.29 -4.64
C LEU A 77 12.91 -1.52 -5.36
N LEU A 78 13.52 -1.89 -6.51
CA LEU A 78 13.18 -3.08 -7.29
C LEU A 78 13.99 -4.32 -6.87
N ASN A 79 15.18 -4.11 -6.31
CA ASN A 79 16.10 -5.18 -5.89
C ASN A 79 15.88 -5.61 -4.43
N SER A 80 14.68 -6.10 -4.13
CA SER A 80 14.42 -6.88 -2.92
C SER A 80 14.23 -8.34 -3.34
N SER A 81 15.32 -9.00 -3.71
CA SER A 81 15.39 -10.46 -3.96
C SER A 81 16.11 -11.15 -2.82
#